data_AF-A0A1G4YPU8-F1
#
_entry.id   AF-A0A1G4YPU8-F1
#
_cell.length_a   1.000
_cell.length_b   1.000
_cell.length_c   1.000
_cell.angle_alpha   90.00
_cell.angle_beta   90.00
_cell.angle_gamma   90.00
#
_symmetry.space_group_name_H-M   'P 1'
#
loop_
_entity.id
_entity.type
_entity.pdbx_description
1 polymer ?
#
loop_
_entity_poly.entity_id
_entity_poly.type
_entity_poly.pdbx_seq_one_letter_code
_entity_poly.pdbx_strand_id
1 'polypeptide(L)'
;MSTPAPPTLTVADYPLSTNRPELLRTPTGKPVTALTMDAVVSGELTAEDLRIAPETLELQAQLADASGRPQLAANFRRAAEMTAIPDAEVLSMYNALRPRASTAAQLTAMADRLESTYSAPVSAALVREAAEVYGRRRLLADDEPEDAATAATSPDAVTPAVAADETTPGSPS
;
A
#
# COMPACT_ATOMS: atom_id res chain seq x y z
N MET A 1 -12.46 6.31 -29.73
CA MET A 1 -12.07 5.21 -30.65
C MET A 1 -12.26 3.92 -29.89
N SER A 2 -12.75 2.85 -30.51
CA SER A 2 -12.88 1.56 -29.81
C SER A 2 -11.52 0.89 -29.72
N THR A 3 -11.03 0.65 -28.50
CA THR A 3 -9.92 -0.28 -28.26
C THR A 3 -10.38 -1.66 -28.74
N PRO A 4 -9.64 -2.35 -29.62
CA PRO A 4 -9.98 -3.72 -30.00
C PRO A 4 -9.90 -4.63 -28.77
N ALA A 5 -10.72 -5.68 -28.73
CA ALA A 5 -10.63 -6.68 -27.68
C ALA A 5 -9.22 -7.29 -27.64
N PRO A 6 -8.63 -7.52 -26.45
CA PRO A 6 -7.27 -8.03 -26.36
C PRO A 6 -7.15 -9.40 -27.03
N PRO A 7 -6.06 -9.67 -27.80
CA PRO A 7 -5.89 -10.94 -28.47
C PRO A 7 -5.65 -12.07 -27.45
N THR A 8 -6.39 -13.17 -27.58
CA THR A 8 -6.18 -14.37 -26.74
C THR A 8 -4.78 -14.91 -26.95
N LEU A 9 -3.95 -14.87 -25.90
CA LEU A 9 -2.57 -15.37 -25.94
C LEU A 9 -2.45 -16.85 -25.59
N THR A 10 -1.39 -17.48 -26.08
CA THR A 10 -1.01 -18.87 -25.79
C THR A 10 0.41 -18.93 -25.21
N VAL A 11 0.81 -20.06 -24.63
CA VAL A 11 2.18 -20.23 -24.09
C VAL A 11 3.26 -20.03 -25.17
N ALA A 12 2.95 -20.22 -26.45
CA ALA A 12 3.87 -19.98 -27.56
C ALA A 12 4.12 -18.48 -27.86
N ASP A 13 3.25 -17.57 -27.43
CA ASP A 13 3.43 -16.12 -27.56
C ASP A 13 4.49 -15.57 -26.58
N TYR A 14 4.98 -16.38 -25.63
CA TYR A 14 6.06 -16.00 -24.72
C TYR A 14 7.45 -16.35 -25.30
N PRO A 15 8.47 -15.45 -25.23
CA PRO A 15 8.43 -14.11 -24.63
C PRO A 15 7.81 -13.06 -25.56
N LEU A 16 6.90 -12.23 -25.02
CA LEU A 16 6.21 -11.18 -25.79
C LEU A 16 7.19 -10.19 -26.45
N SER A 17 8.33 -9.90 -25.82
CA SER A 17 9.36 -9.00 -26.37
C SER A 17 10.05 -9.51 -27.64
N THR A 18 9.92 -10.80 -27.95
CA THR A 18 10.46 -11.42 -29.17
C THR A 18 9.35 -11.85 -30.11
N ASN A 19 8.28 -12.46 -29.58
CA ASN A 19 7.26 -13.11 -30.41
C ASN A 19 6.09 -12.17 -30.75
N ARG A 20 5.82 -11.14 -29.93
CA ARG A 20 4.67 -10.21 -30.05
C ARG A 20 4.98 -8.75 -29.61
N PRO A 21 6.13 -8.15 -30.01
CA PRO A 21 6.55 -6.85 -29.49
C PRO A 21 5.58 -5.70 -29.81
N GLU A 22 4.77 -5.83 -30.86
CA GLU A 22 3.71 -4.89 -31.24
C GLU A 22 2.56 -4.76 -30.21
N LEU A 23 2.43 -5.73 -29.31
CA LEU A 23 1.48 -5.68 -28.18
C LEU A 23 2.05 -4.89 -26.98
N LEU A 24 3.36 -4.67 -26.93
CA LEU A 24 4.04 -4.07 -25.78
C LEU A 24 4.14 -2.54 -25.93
N ARG A 25 3.58 -1.84 -24.95
CA ARG A 25 3.58 -0.37 -24.85
C ARG A 25 3.94 0.12 -23.46
N THR A 26 4.47 1.32 -23.41
CA THR A 26 4.64 2.12 -22.20
C THR A 26 3.26 2.63 -21.71
N PRO A 27 3.11 3.07 -20.44
CA PRO A 27 1.88 3.71 -19.96
C PRO A 27 1.49 4.96 -20.77
N THR A 28 2.48 5.64 -21.35
CA THR A 28 2.34 6.78 -22.26
C THR A 28 1.98 6.39 -23.71
N GLY A 29 1.80 5.09 -23.99
CA GLY A 29 1.36 4.55 -25.28
C GLY A 29 2.46 4.35 -26.35
N LYS A 30 3.72 4.72 -26.05
CA LYS A 30 4.87 4.50 -26.95
C LYS A 30 5.12 2.98 -27.11
N PRO A 31 5.48 2.48 -28.30
CA PRO A 31 5.79 1.07 -28.48
C PRO A 31 7.12 0.72 -27.81
N VAL A 32 7.29 -0.53 -27.36
CA VAL A 32 8.55 -0.99 -26.73
C VAL A 32 9.78 -0.79 -27.62
N THR A 33 9.60 -0.79 -28.95
CA THR A 33 10.67 -0.55 -29.94
C THR A 33 11.14 0.90 -30.01
N ALA A 34 10.43 1.85 -29.40
CA ALA A 34 10.88 3.24 -29.26
C ALA A 34 11.82 3.45 -28.06
N LEU A 35 12.04 2.44 -27.21
CA LEU A 35 12.91 2.51 -26.04
C LEU A 35 14.39 2.40 -26.43
N THR A 36 14.93 3.44 -27.07
CA THR A 36 16.32 3.52 -27.55
C THR A 36 17.17 4.46 -26.70
N MET A 37 18.49 4.26 -26.71
CA MET A 37 19.43 5.17 -26.04
C MET A 37 19.35 6.59 -26.59
N ASP A 38 19.17 6.75 -27.90
CA ASP A 38 19.08 8.06 -28.54
C ASP A 38 17.86 8.85 -28.04
N ALA A 39 16.71 8.18 -27.87
CA ALA A 39 15.48 8.80 -27.36
C ALA A 39 15.55 9.11 -25.85
N VAL A 40 16.39 8.40 -25.07
CA VAL A 40 16.73 8.80 -23.69
C VAL A 40 17.63 10.04 -23.70
N VAL A 41 18.63 10.09 -24.59
CA VAL A 41 19.58 11.21 -24.67
C VAL A 41 18.94 12.49 -25.24
N SER A 42 17.97 12.39 -26.14
CA SER A 42 17.20 13.54 -26.63
C SER A 42 16.15 14.07 -25.64
N GLY A 43 15.84 13.31 -24.59
CA GLY A 43 14.76 13.63 -23.64
C GLY A 43 13.36 13.28 -24.15
N GLU A 44 13.24 12.59 -25.28
CA GLU A 44 11.95 12.04 -25.77
C GLU A 44 11.41 10.92 -24.88
N LEU A 45 12.28 10.28 -24.09
CA LEU A 45 11.91 9.30 -23.06
C LEU A 45 12.18 9.83 -21.65
N THR A 46 11.18 9.63 -20.81
CA THR A 46 11.15 9.98 -19.38
C THR A 46 11.17 8.71 -18.53
N ALA A 47 11.38 8.85 -17.22
CA ALA A 47 11.27 7.71 -16.29
C ALA A 47 9.86 7.09 -16.25
N GLU A 48 8.82 7.83 -16.60
CA GLU A 48 7.44 7.33 -16.67
C GLU A 48 7.21 6.43 -17.90
N ASP A 49 7.89 6.70 -19.01
CA ASP A 49 7.90 5.83 -20.19
C ASP A 49 8.55 4.46 -19.90
N LEU A 50 9.42 4.37 -18.89
CA LEU A 50 10.15 3.15 -18.54
C LEU A 50 9.41 2.27 -17.52
N ARG A 51 8.18 2.65 -17.12
CA ARG A 51 7.28 1.80 -16.32
C ARG A 51 6.56 0.77 -17.20
N ILE A 52 6.02 -0.28 -16.57
CA ILE A 52 5.17 -1.28 -17.23
C ILE A 52 3.71 -0.78 -17.31
N ALA A 53 3.06 -0.96 -18.46
CA ALA A 53 1.65 -0.63 -18.65
C ALA A 53 0.72 -1.73 -18.07
N PRO A 54 -0.48 -1.38 -17.53
CA PRO A 54 -1.41 -2.36 -16.97
C PRO A 54 -1.86 -3.41 -17.99
N GLU A 55 -2.01 -3.04 -19.26
CA GLU A 55 -2.35 -3.96 -20.35
C GLU A 55 -1.27 -5.03 -20.53
N THR A 56 0.01 -4.67 -20.37
CA THR A 56 1.11 -5.64 -20.45
C THR A 56 1.03 -6.65 -19.30
N LEU A 57 0.59 -6.24 -18.11
CA LEU A 57 0.40 -7.14 -16.98
C LEU A 57 -0.82 -8.07 -17.17
N GLU A 58 -1.93 -7.61 -17.79
CA GLU A 58 -3.02 -8.52 -18.17
C GLU A 58 -2.59 -9.52 -19.26
N LEU A 59 -1.77 -9.11 -20.24
CA LEU A 59 -1.20 -10.05 -21.22
C LEU A 59 -0.32 -11.12 -20.52
N GLN A 60 0.48 -10.74 -19.51
CA GLN A 60 1.20 -11.72 -18.68
C GLN A 60 0.26 -12.58 -17.82
N ALA A 61 -0.87 -12.04 -17.37
CA ALA A 61 -1.90 -12.81 -16.65
C ALA A 61 -2.54 -13.89 -17.54
N GLN A 62 -2.89 -13.55 -18.79
CA GLN A 62 -3.38 -14.53 -19.77
C GLN A 62 -2.35 -15.63 -20.05
N LEU A 63 -1.06 -15.29 -20.17
CA LEU A 63 0.02 -16.27 -20.34
C LEU A 63 0.21 -17.15 -19.10
N ALA A 64 0.01 -16.60 -17.90
CA ALA A 64 0.03 -17.37 -16.65
C ALA A 64 -1.17 -18.34 -16.55
N ASP A 65 -2.38 -17.92 -16.92
CA ASP A 65 -3.55 -18.80 -16.99
C ASP A 65 -3.36 -19.90 -18.05
N ALA A 66 -2.91 -19.54 -19.26
CA ALA A 66 -2.63 -20.47 -20.35
C ALA A 66 -1.51 -21.49 -20.05
N SER A 67 -0.62 -21.16 -19.11
CA SER A 67 0.42 -22.07 -18.58
C SER A 67 0.03 -22.80 -17.28
N GLY A 68 -1.24 -22.72 -16.87
CA GLY A 68 -1.78 -23.44 -15.71
C GLY A 68 -1.38 -22.85 -14.36
N ARG A 69 -1.14 -21.54 -14.28
CA ARG A 69 -0.63 -20.83 -13.09
C ARG A 69 -1.60 -19.74 -12.60
N PRO A 70 -2.85 -20.07 -12.21
CA PRO A 70 -3.87 -19.07 -11.91
C PRO A 70 -3.53 -18.14 -10.74
N GLN A 71 -2.74 -18.59 -9.75
CA GLN A 71 -2.27 -17.73 -8.65
C GLN A 71 -1.29 -16.66 -9.14
N LEU A 72 -0.46 -16.97 -10.15
CA LEU A 72 0.44 -16.01 -10.80
C LEU A 72 -0.36 -15.03 -11.67
N ALA A 73 -1.37 -15.52 -12.41
CA ALA A 73 -2.27 -14.67 -13.18
C ALA A 73 -3.01 -13.68 -12.28
N ALA A 74 -3.63 -14.15 -11.20
CA ALA A 74 -4.28 -13.30 -10.20
C ALA A 74 -3.32 -12.29 -9.55
N ASN A 75 -2.02 -12.61 -9.45
CA ASN A 75 -1.02 -11.67 -8.99
C ASN A 75 -0.70 -10.57 -10.02
N PHE A 76 -0.56 -10.93 -11.30
CA PHE A 76 -0.38 -9.95 -12.37
C PHE A 76 -1.60 -9.03 -12.52
N ARG A 77 -2.82 -9.52 -12.30
CA ARG A 77 -4.05 -8.69 -12.32
C ARG A 77 -4.08 -7.64 -11.22
N ARG A 78 -3.74 -8.00 -9.97
CA ARG A 78 -3.55 -7.00 -8.90
C ARG A 78 -2.42 -6.02 -9.23
N ALA A 79 -1.30 -6.52 -9.75
CA ALA A 79 -0.18 -5.65 -10.15
C ALA A 79 -0.59 -4.65 -11.25
N ALA A 80 -1.49 -5.03 -12.16
CA ALA A 80 -2.04 -4.14 -13.19
C ALA A 80 -2.84 -2.98 -12.58
N GLU A 81 -3.75 -3.27 -11.64
CA GLU A 81 -4.46 -2.23 -10.87
C GLU A 81 -3.47 -1.30 -10.13
N MET A 82 -2.42 -1.87 -9.54
CA MET A 82 -1.41 -1.11 -8.79
C MET A 82 -0.57 -0.16 -9.65
N THR A 83 -0.53 -0.29 -10.99
CA THR A 83 0.22 0.66 -11.85
C THR A 83 -0.35 2.09 -11.83
N ALA A 84 -1.61 2.27 -11.40
CA ALA A 84 -2.24 3.58 -11.23
C ALA A 84 -1.91 4.24 -9.88
N ILE A 85 -1.24 3.54 -8.96
CA ILE A 85 -0.96 4.01 -7.60
C ILE A 85 0.46 4.62 -7.55
N PRO A 86 0.64 5.86 -7.06
CA PRO A 86 1.97 6.45 -6.90
C PRO A 86 2.87 5.65 -5.97
N ASP A 87 4.15 5.49 -6.32
CA ASP A 87 5.15 4.68 -5.60
C ASP A 87 5.18 4.93 -4.07
N ALA A 88 5.02 6.19 -3.65
CA ALA A 88 4.98 6.58 -2.24
C ALA A 88 3.72 6.06 -1.50
N GLU A 89 2.57 6.02 -2.17
CA GLU A 89 1.34 5.46 -1.61
C GLU A 89 1.40 3.93 -1.60
N VAL A 90 2.03 3.29 -2.61
CA VAL A 90 2.30 1.83 -2.57
C VAL A 90 3.15 1.46 -1.36
N LEU A 91 4.18 2.26 -1.03
CA LEU A 91 4.99 2.07 0.18
C LEU A 91 4.21 2.35 1.48
N SER A 92 3.28 3.32 1.48
CA SER A 92 2.36 3.58 2.59
C SER A 92 1.45 2.37 2.85
N MET A 93 0.79 1.86 1.79
CA MET A 93 -0.06 0.68 1.83
C MET A 93 0.69 -0.59 2.29
N TYR A 94 1.90 -0.81 1.79
CA TYR A 94 2.75 -1.91 2.24
C TYR A 94 3.08 -1.83 3.74
N ASN A 95 3.37 -0.63 4.27
CA ASN A 95 3.68 -0.47 5.69
C ASN A 95 2.45 -0.67 6.59
N ALA A 96 1.27 -0.20 6.20
CA ALA A 96 0.02 -0.43 6.92
C ALA A 96 -0.36 -1.91 7.01
N LEU A 97 -0.05 -2.68 5.96
CA LEU A 97 -0.22 -4.15 5.92
C LEU A 97 0.83 -4.93 6.73
N ARG A 98 1.73 -4.28 7.48
CA ARG A 98 2.64 -4.98 8.39
C ARG A 98 1.92 -5.37 9.69
N PRO A 99 2.29 -6.47 10.35
CA PRO A 99 1.72 -6.84 11.64
C PRO A 99 1.83 -5.69 12.65
N ARG A 100 0.73 -5.41 13.36
CA ARG A 100 0.59 -4.36 14.38
C ARG A 100 0.68 -2.92 13.86
N ALA A 101 0.70 -2.70 12.54
CA ALA A 101 0.89 -1.37 11.95
C ALA A 101 -0.42 -0.61 11.60
N SER A 102 -1.59 -1.25 11.70
CA SER A 102 -2.88 -0.59 11.44
C SER A 102 -4.06 -1.27 12.15
N THR A 103 -5.07 -0.48 12.49
CA THR A 103 -6.36 -0.94 13.03
C THR A 103 -7.28 -1.45 11.90
N ALA A 104 -8.37 -2.15 12.25
CA ALA A 104 -9.32 -2.64 11.25
C ALA A 104 -9.94 -1.49 10.42
N ALA A 105 -10.25 -0.36 11.06
CA ALA A 105 -10.82 0.81 10.39
C ALA A 105 -9.85 1.44 9.37
N GLN A 106 -8.55 1.48 9.68
CA GLN A 106 -7.52 1.98 8.78
C GLN A 106 -7.35 1.09 7.54
N LEU A 107 -7.39 -0.25 7.71
CA LEU A 107 -7.34 -1.19 6.59
C LEU A 107 -8.60 -1.13 5.72
N THR A 108 -9.80 -1.02 6.31
CA THR A 108 -11.04 -0.82 5.53
C THR A 108 -11.00 0.49 4.75
N ALA A 109 -10.62 1.61 5.36
CA ALA A 109 -10.46 2.88 4.67
C ALA A 109 -9.38 2.85 3.56
N MET A 110 -8.35 2.01 3.71
CA MET A 110 -7.37 1.77 2.66
C MET A 110 -7.96 1.00 1.47
N ALA A 111 -8.77 -0.03 1.70
CA ALA A 111 -9.48 -0.74 0.65
C ALA A 111 -10.49 0.16 -0.08
N ASP A 112 -11.22 1.00 0.66
CA ASP A 112 -12.20 1.91 0.08
C ASP A 112 -11.53 2.99 -0.78
N ARG A 113 -10.32 3.46 -0.41
CA ARG A 113 -9.48 4.32 -1.26
C ARG A 113 -8.93 3.60 -2.49
N LEU A 114 -8.49 2.34 -2.37
CA LEU A 114 -8.07 1.52 -3.53
C LEU A 114 -9.17 1.43 -4.58
N GLU A 115 -10.39 1.11 -4.16
CA GLU A 115 -11.54 0.95 -5.06
C GLU A 115 -12.03 2.29 -5.64
N SER A 116 -12.17 3.34 -4.81
CA SER A 116 -12.74 4.62 -5.22
C SER A 116 -11.78 5.58 -5.94
N THR A 117 -10.49 5.59 -5.56
CA THR A 117 -9.51 6.56 -6.07
C THR A 117 -8.66 5.97 -7.19
N TYR A 118 -8.32 4.69 -7.11
CA TYR A 118 -7.41 4.02 -8.04
C TYR A 118 -8.10 2.98 -8.93
N SER A 119 -9.42 2.79 -8.80
CA SER A 119 -10.18 1.76 -9.52
C SER A 119 -9.61 0.35 -9.37
N ALA A 120 -9.14 -0.01 -8.16
CA ALA A 120 -8.42 -1.23 -7.85
C ALA A 120 -9.22 -2.23 -6.97
N PRO A 121 -10.36 -2.79 -7.46
CA PRO A 121 -11.27 -3.60 -6.65
C PRO A 121 -10.68 -4.95 -6.20
N VAL A 122 -9.81 -5.61 -6.99
CA VAL A 122 -9.21 -6.90 -6.59
C VAL A 122 -8.18 -6.69 -5.47
N SER A 123 -7.43 -5.59 -5.54
CA SER A 123 -6.50 -5.15 -4.50
C SER A 123 -7.25 -4.68 -3.24
N ALA A 124 -8.36 -3.95 -3.39
CA ALA A 124 -9.24 -3.58 -2.28
C ALA A 124 -9.82 -4.81 -1.56
N ALA A 125 -10.30 -5.80 -2.31
CA ALA A 125 -10.81 -7.05 -1.75
C ALA A 125 -9.76 -7.80 -0.91
N LEU A 126 -8.50 -7.85 -1.40
CA LEU A 126 -7.39 -8.46 -0.65
C LEU A 126 -7.10 -7.73 0.67
N VAL A 127 -7.19 -6.39 0.70
CA VAL A 127 -7.01 -5.60 1.94
C VAL A 127 -8.17 -5.83 2.93
N ARG A 128 -9.41 -5.99 2.44
CA ARG A 128 -10.57 -6.34 3.29
C ARG A 128 -10.44 -7.75 3.89
N GLU A 129 -9.98 -8.74 3.11
CA GLU A 129 -9.65 -10.08 3.61
C GLU A 129 -8.53 -10.01 4.67
N ALA A 130 -7.47 -9.23 4.40
CA ALA A 130 -6.38 -9.03 5.35
C ALA A 130 -6.88 -8.47 6.69
N ALA A 131 -7.78 -7.47 6.69
CA ALA A 131 -8.38 -6.93 7.91
C ALA A 131 -9.13 -8.00 8.73
N GLU A 132 -9.94 -8.85 8.08
CA GLU A 132 -10.67 -9.95 8.75
C GLU A 132 -9.71 -11.03 9.29
N VAL A 133 -8.67 -11.38 8.53
CA VAL A 133 -7.61 -12.31 8.98
C VAL A 133 -6.83 -11.73 10.15
N TYR A 134 -6.52 -10.42 10.14
CA TYR A 134 -5.71 -9.76 11.16
C TYR A 134 -6.48 -9.60 12.46
N GLY A 135 -7.77 -9.29 12.41
CA GLY A 135 -8.65 -9.33 13.58
C GLY A 135 -8.69 -10.71 14.24
N ARG A 136 -8.95 -11.77 13.44
CA ARG A 136 -8.97 -13.16 13.92
C ARG A 136 -7.62 -13.63 14.50
N ARG A 137 -6.50 -13.11 13.99
CA ARG A 137 -5.14 -13.50 14.41
C ARG A 137 -4.47 -12.55 15.41
N ARG A 138 -5.16 -11.49 15.86
CA ARG A 138 -4.61 -10.41 16.72
C ARG A 138 -3.35 -9.75 16.12
N LEU A 139 -3.39 -9.48 14.81
CA LEU A 139 -2.31 -8.84 14.04
C LEU A 139 -2.59 -7.37 13.70
N LEU A 140 -3.76 -6.85 14.07
CA LEU A 140 -4.04 -5.41 14.02
C LEU A 140 -3.17 -4.66 15.05
N ALA A 141 -3.02 -3.35 14.89
CA ALA A 141 -2.60 -2.48 15.99
C ALA A 141 -3.58 -2.62 17.17
N ASP A 142 -3.11 -2.35 18.39
CA ASP A 142 -4.04 -2.16 19.52
C ASP A 142 -4.72 -0.80 19.37
N ASP A 143 -6.00 -0.71 19.75
CA ASP A 143 -6.72 0.57 19.82
C ASP A 143 -6.37 1.38 21.09
N GLU A 144 -5.18 1.16 21.67
CA GLU A 144 -4.63 2.07 22.68
C GLU A 144 -4.22 3.37 21.97
N PRO A 145 -4.65 4.56 22.44
CA PRO A 145 -3.96 5.79 22.09
C PRO A 145 -2.51 5.71 22.60
N GLU A 146 -1.58 6.47 22.02
CA GLU A 146 -0.28 6.71 22.65
C GLU A 146 -0.50 7.51 23.95
N ASP A 147 -0.77 6.79 25.04
CA ASP A 147 -1.24 7.35 26.30
C ASP A 147 -0.09 7.99 27.11
N ALA A 148 -0.47 8.71 28.17
CA ALA A 148 0.35 9.59 29.01
C ALA A 148 1.45 8.89 29.84
N ALA A 149 2.33 8.12 29.19
CA ALA A 149 3.32 7.23 29.79
C ALA A 149 4.68 7.87 30.14
N THR A 150 4.75 9.20 30.28
CA THR A 150 5.92 9.91 30.86
C THR A 150 5.66 10.44 32.27
N ALA A 151 4.72 9.81 32.99
CA ALA A 151 4.28 10.21 34.33
C ALA A 151 4.48 9.14 35.43
N ALA A 152 5.60 8.39 35.41
CA ALA A 152 6.05 7.60 36.57
C ALA A 152 7.56 7.23 36.53
N THR A 153 8.41 8.09 37.09
CA THR A 153 9.63 7.63 37.78
C THR A 153 9.43 7.91 39.27
N SER A 154 9.57 6.87 40.08
CA SER A 154 9.04 6.83 41.45
C SER A 154 10.11 7.26 42.49
N PRO A 155 9.98 7.00 43.82
CA PRO A 155 10.01 8.11 44.78
C PRO A 155 11.17 8.06 45.77
N ASP A 156 11.48 9.20 46.43
CA ASP A 156 11.93 9.16 47.83
C ASP A 156 11.67 10.48 48.59
N ALA A 157 11.87 10.45 49.91
CA ALA A 157 11.33 11.38 50.90
C ALA A 157 12.03 12.74 51.06
N VAL A 158 11.31 13.70 51.67
CA VAL A 158 11.74 14.27 52.97
C VAL A 158 10.53 14.85 53.76
N THR A 159 10.62 14.71 55.08
CA THR A 159 9.58 14.95 56.10
C THR A 159 9.30 16.43 56.42
N PRO A 160 8.05 16.83 56.76
CA PRO A 160 7.79 18.05 57.53
C PRO A 160 7.90 17.78 59.05
N ALA A 161 8.75 18.53 59.76
CA ALA A 161 8.90 18.43 61.22
C ALA A 161 7.98 19.41 61.97
N VAL A 162 7.69 19.12 63.25
CA VAL A 162 6.75 19.84 64.12
C VAL A 162 7.46 20.37 65.38
N ALA A 163 7.22 21.64 65.75
CA ALA A 163 6.95 22.11 67.13
C ALA A 163 7.04 23.64 67.28
N ALA A 164 6.14 24.22 68.11
CA ALA A 164 6.27 25.45 68.94
C ALA A 164 6.59 26.82 68.25
N ASP A 165 6.00 27.98 68.61
CA ASP A 165 4.89 28.35 69.52
C ASP A 165 4.43 29.81 69.18
N GLU A 166 3.71 30.66 69.93
CA GLU A 166 3.33 30.73 71.36
C GLU A 166 2.00 31.50 71.61
N THR A 167 1.38 31.25 72.77
CA THR A 167 0.55 32.14 73.65
C THR A 167 -0.33 33.27 73.05
N THR A 168 -1.67 33.13 72.89
CA THR A 168 -2.80 33.44 73.85
C THR A 168 -3.25 34.96 73.80
N PRO A 169 -4.37 35.44 74.41
CA PRO A 169 -5.72 35.40 73.81
C PRO A 169 -6.57 36.70 73.89
N GLY A 170 -7.82 36.61 73.39
CA GLY A 170 -8.97 37.43 73.81
C GLY A 170 -9.74 38.06 72.64
N SER A 171 -11.07 38.15 72.59
CA SER A 171 -12.26 37.64 73.30
C SER A 171 -13.46 38.35 72.61
N PRO A 172 -14.69 37.81 72.60
CA PRO A 172 -15.69 38.19 71.58
C PRO A 172 -16.77 39.18 72.06
N SER A 173 -17.36 39.89 71.08
CA SER A 173 -18.75 40.38 71.05
C SER A 173 -19.14 40.68 69.59
#